data_AF-W2WMC1-F1
#
_entry.id   AF-W2WMC1-F1
#
_cell.length_a   1.000
_cell.length_b   1.000
_cell.length_c   1.000
_cell.angle_alpha   90.00
_cell.angle_beta   90.00
_cell.angle_gamma   90.00
#
_symmetry.space_group_name_H-M   'P 1'
#
loop_
_entity.id
_entity.type
_entity.pdbx_description
1 polymer ?
#
loop_
_entity_poly.entity_id
_entity_poly.type
_entity_poly.pdbx_seq_one_letter_code
_entity_poly.pdbx_strand_id
1 'polypeptide(L)'
;MASLPDGNNLLVNLDGVNIVRMYEEGNQIVLVGSTTWFLPTGGLEFEDHHWTIISPSPRNPQHSSVVRSCYQLQVKRLDSASVLPVDFAHVEEVVMKSIGGKLRNVLQLQQNVLLEKADPIISSAEV
;
A
#
# COMPACT_ATOMS: atom_id res chain seq x y z
N MET A 1 -9.05 -13.06 -29.70
CA MET A 1 -9.10 -11.67 -29.20
C MET A 1 -10.12 -11.65 -28.08
N ALA A 2 -9.67 -11.52 -26.84
CA ALA A 2 -10.59 -11.34 -25.71
C ALA A 2 -10.93 -9.84 -25.64
N SER A 3 -12.19 -9.50 -25.92
CA SER A 3 -12.72 -8.16 -25.73
C SER A 3 -12.83 -7.86 -24.22
N LEU A 4 -12.37 -6.69 -23.80
CA LEU A 4 -12.58 -6.21 -22.43
C LEU A 4 -14.08 -5.93 -22.20
N PRO A 5 -14.64 -6.27 -21.02
CA PRO A 5 -16.05 -6.08 -20.72
C PRO A 5 -16.44 -4.58 -20.68
N ASP A 6 -17.64 -4.27 -21.16
CA ASP A 6 -18.21 -2.91 -21.18
C ASP A 6 -18.26 -2.27 -19.78
N GLY A 7 -17.97 -0.97 -19.74
CA GLY A 7 -17.56 -0.18 -18.57
C GLY A 7 -18.56 0.07 -17.43
N ASN A 8 -19.57 -0.77 -17.25
CA ASN A 8 -20.44 -0.73 -16.07
C ASN A 8 -20.19 -1.98 -15.21
N ASN A 9 -19.28 -1.83 -14.23
CA ASN A 9 -18.76 -2.85 -13.31
C ASN A 9 -17.68 -3.77 -13.91
N LEU A 10 -16.56 -3.18 -14.32
CA LEU A 10 -15.35 -3.94 -14.60
C LEU A 10 -14.83 -4.55 -13.28
N LEU A 11 -15.23 -5.79 -13.01
CA LEU A 11 -14.64 -6.61 -11.96
C LEU A 11 -13.25 -7.04 -12.44
N VAL A 12 -12.22 -6.36 -11.92
CA VAL A 12 -10.83 -6.71 -12.23
C VAL A 12 -10.33 -7.68 -11.17
N ASN A 13 -10.06 -8.91 -11.60
CA ASN A 13 -9.31 -9.87 -10.79
C ASN A 13 -7.82 -9.50 -10.83
N LEU A 14 -7.20 -9.43 -9.66
CA LEU A 14 -5.79 -9.10 -9.48
C LEU A 14 -5.19 -10.13 -8.57
N ASP A 15 -4.16 -10.83 -9.05
CA ASP A 15 -3.32 -11.65 -8.21
C ASP A 15 -2.17 -10.80 -7.67
N GLY A 16 -1.70 -11.10 -6.45
CA GLY A 16 -0.65 -10.32 -5.80
C GLY A 16 0.34 -11.22 -5.07
N VAL A 17 1.62 -10.98 -5.29
CA VAL A 17 2.71 -11.60 -4.50
C VAL A 17 3.36 -10.51 -3.68
N ASN A 18 3.30 -10.66 -2.36
CA ASN A 18 3.82 -9.70 -1.39
C ASN A 18 5.00 -10.30 -0.63
N ILE A 19 6.07 -9.52 -0.49
CA ILE A 19 7.26 -9.86 0.28
C ILE A 19 7.44 -8.77 1.33
N VAL A 20 7.53 -9.17 2.59
CA VAL A 20 7.78 -8.27 3.72
C VAL A 20 8.99 -8.76 4.50
N ARG A 21 9.81 -7.81 4.93
CA ARG A 21 10.95 -8.02 5.82
C ARG A 21 10.84 -7.07 7.00
N MET A 22 11.17 -7.59 8.17
CA MET A 22 11.26 -6.81 9.40
C MET A 22 12.74 -6.73 9.81
N TYR A 23 13.17 -5.54 10.21
CA TYR A 23 14.49 -5.27 10.75
C TYR A 23 14.34 -4.60 12.12
N GLU A 24 15.16 -5.04 13.06
CA GLU A 24 15.37 -4.35 14.32
C GLU A 24 16.66 -3.53 14.20
N GLU A 25 16.53 -2.21 14.07
CA GLU A 25 17.66 -1.31 13.88
C GLU A 25 17.80 -0.42 15.12
N GLY A 26 18.71 -0.79 16.04
CA GLY A 26 18.87 -0.02 17.27
C GLY A 26 17.60 -0.04 18.13
N ASN A 27 16.93 1.11 18.27
CA ASN A 27 15.68 1.22 19.04
C ASN A 27 14.41 1.31 18.17
N GLN A 28 14.53 1.11 16.84
CA GLN A 28 13.41 1.16 15.92
C GLN A 28 13.15 -0.19 15.26
N ILE A 29 11.87 -0.42 14.91
CA ILE A 29 11.45 -1.53 14.06
C ILE A 29 11.16 -0.96 12.69
N VAL A 30 11.77 -1.55 11.66
CA VAL A 30 11.58 -1.18 10.26
C VAL A 30 10.95 -2.37 9.53
N LEU A 31 9.74 -2.19 9.05
CA LEU A 31 9.07 -3.11 8.15
C LEU A 31 9.22 -2.55 6.74
N VAL A 32 9.79 -3.32 5.82
CA VAL A 32 9.79 -2.97 4.39
C VAL A 32 9.16 -4.09 3.62
N GLY A 33 8.47 -3.75 2.55
CA GLY A 33 7.97 -4.76 1.64
C GLY A 33 7.73 -4.23 0.25
N SER A 34 7.49 -5.18 -0.62
CA SER A 34 7.09 -4.92 -1.99
C SER A 34 6.05 -5.93 -2.41
N THR A 35 5.10 -5.47 -3.20
CA THR A 35 4.08 -6.32 -3.82
C THR A 35 4.17 -6.19 -5.31
N THR A 36 4.10 -7.31 -6.04
CA THR A 36 3.83 -7.29 -7.47
C THR A 36 2.40 -7.77 -7.69
N TRP A 37 1.64 -7.01 -8.47
CA TRP A 37 0.25 -7.28 -8.83
C TRP A 37 0.18 -7.65 -10.30
N PHE A 38 -0.56 -8.72 -10.59
CA PHE A 38 -0.68 -9.31 -11.90
C PHE A 38 -2.12 -9.24 -12.37
N LEU A 39 -2.30 -8.79 -13.61
CA LEU A 39 -3.57 -8.98 -14.31
C LEU A 39 -3.59 -10.36 -14.97
N PRO A 40 -4.64 -11.17 -14.76
CA PRO A 40 -4.79 -12.48 -15.41
C PRO A 40 -4.77 -12.40 -16.94
N THR A 41 -5.15 -11.25 -17.51
CA THR A 41 -5.12 -10.98 -18.95
C THR A 41 -3.71 -10.77 -19.49
N GLY A 42 -2.69 -10.63 -18.62
CA GLY A 42 -1.31 -10.32 -18.99
C GLY A 42 -1.12 -8.89 -19.51
N GLY A 43 0.14 -8.55 -19.83
CA GLY A 43 0.52 -7.29 -20.49
C GLY A 43 0.69 -6.08 -19.57
N LEU A 44 0.19 -6.14 -18.33
CA LEU A 44 0.29 -5.07 -17.35
C LEU A 44 0.60 -5.65 -15.97
N GLU A 45 1.71 -5.20 -15.39
CA GLU A 45 2.06 -5.46 -14.01
C GLU A 45 2.04 -4.14 -13.24
N PHE A 46 1.73 -4.24 -11.95
CA PHE A 46 1.83 -3.12 -11.04
C PHE A 46 2.73 -3.56 -9.91
N GLU A 47 3.46 -2.62 -9.34
CA GLU A 47 4.24 -2.90 -8.15
C GLU A 47 4.03 -1.82 -7.13
N ASP A 48 4.14 -2.23 -5.88
CA ASP A 48 4.27 -1.30 -4.80
C ASP A 48 5.50 -1.58 -3.95
N HIS A 49 5.94 -0.50 -3.33
CA HIS A 49 6.95 -0.50 -2.30
C HIS A 49 6.33 0.18 -1.08
N HIS A 50 6.50 -0.45 0.07
CA HIS A 50 6.00 0.11 1.31
C HIS A 50 7.02 -0.05 2.42
N TRP A 51 6.96 0.88 3.35
CA TRP A 51 7.70 0.78 4.59
C TRP A 51 6.88 1.33 5.74
N THR A 52 7.12 0.75 6.92
CA THR A 52 6.62 1.24 8.19
C THR A 52 7.79 1.29 9.17
N ILE A 53 8.02 2.45 9.76
CA ILE A 53 9.01 2.66 10.80
C ILE A 53 8.26 2.93 12.12
N ILE A 54 8.59 2.13 13.13
CA ILE A 54 8.09 2.28 14.49
C ILE A 54 9.29 2.67 15.35
N SER A 55 9.27 3.90 15.86
CA SER A 55 10.34 4.42 16.71
C SER A 55 9.78 4.91 18.05
N PRO A 56 10.56 4.93 19.13
CA PRO A 56 10.18 5.57 20.38
C PRO A 56 9.79 7.04 20.14
N SER A 57 8.77 7.51 20.86
CA SER A 57 8.36 8.90 20.81
C SER A 57 9.43 9.80 21.40
N PRO A 58 9.79 10.93 20.77
CA PRO A 58 10.72 11.88 21.37
C PRO A 58 10.27 12.46 22.71
N ARG A 59 8.96 12.46 22.99
CA ARG A 59 8.38 13.03 24.21
C ARG A 59 8.26 12.03 25.36
N ASN A 60 7.99 10.77 25.05
CA ASN A 60 7.88 9.70 26.04
C ASN A 60 8.34 8.38 25.42
N PRO A 61 9.67 8.14 25.30
CA PRO A 61 10.21 6.98 24.60
C PRO A 61 9.86 5.63 25.24
N GLN A 62 9.55 5.62 26.55
CA GLN A 62 9.30 4.38 27.31
C GLN A 62 7.85 3.91 27.19
N HIS A 63 6.90 4.83 26.99
CA HIS A 63 5.46 4.50 26.99
C HIS A 63 4.74 4.91 25.70
N SER A 64 5.44 5.49 24.72
CA SER A 64 4.81 5.87 23.45
C SER A 64 5.77 5.73 22.27
N SER A 65 5.19 5.51 21.10
CA SER A 65 5.90 5.33 19.85
C SER A 65 5.32 6.23 18.76
N VAL A 66 6.13 6.52 17.76
CA VAL A 66 5.72 7.16 16.51
C VAL A 66 5.76 6.10 15.43
N VAL A 67 4.61 5.88 14.78
CA VAL A 67 4.49 4.99 13.63
C VAL A 67 4.42 5.87 12.38
N ARG A 68 5.33 5.65 11.43
CA ARG A 68 5.35 6.31 10.12
C ARG A 68 5.26 5.25 9.05
N SER A 69 4.31 5.38 8.14
CA SER A 69 4.17 4.47 7.01
C SER A 69 4.19 5.24 5.70
N CYS A 70 4.77 4.64 4.68
CA CYS A 70 4.72 5.11 3.30
C CYS A 70 4.37 3.94 2.39
N TYR A 71 3.60 4.24 1.35
CA TYR A 71 3.20 3.28 0.34
C TYR A 71 3.28 3.96 -1.02
N GLN A 72 4.02 3.36 -1.94
CA GLN A 72 4.22 3.87 -3.29
C GLN A 72 3.76 2.82 -4.27
N LEU A 73 2.68 3.10 -4.99
CA LEU A 73 2.13 2.25 -6.03
C LEU A 73 2.54 2.80 -7.40
N GLN A 74 3.03 1.95 -8.28
CA GLN A 74 3.45 2.32 -9.62
C GLN A 74 3.14 1.23 -10.65
N VAL A 75 3.09 1.63 -11.92
CA VAL A 75 2.92 0.70 -13.04
C VAL A 75 4.27 0.14 -13.44
N LYS A 76 4.34 -1.17 -13.58
CA LYS A 76 5.48 -1.89 -14.12
C LYS A 76 5.15 -2.32 -15.54
N ARG A 77 5.56 -1.53 -16.52
CA ARG A 77 5.25 -1.82 -17.93
C ARG A 77 6.09 -3.00 -18.41
N LEU A 78 5.42 -4.06 -18.88
CA LEU A 78 6.06 -5.14 -19.63
C LEU A 78 6.10 -4.75 -21.13
N ASP A 79 7.10 -5.24 -21.87
CA ASP A 79 7.39 -4.86 -23.26
C ASP A 79 6.13 -4.69 -24.12
N SER A 80 5.93 -3.45 -24.58
CA SER A 80 4.72 -2.89 -25.17
C SER A 80 4.34 -3.47 -26.56
N ALA A 81 4.95 -4.57 -26.97
CA ALA A 81 4.86 -5.09 -28.34
C ALA A 81 3.55 -5.85 -28.64
N SER A 82 2.68 -6.10 -27.65
CA SER A 82 1.59 -7.08 -27.78
C SER A 82 0.15 -6.54 -27.61
N VAL A 83 -0.08 -5.27 -27.25
CA VAL A 83 -1.45 -4.77 -26.95
C VAL A 83 -1.66 -3.30 -27.39
N LEU A 84 -2.87 -2.94 -27.83
CA LEU A 84 -3.23 -1.61 -28.33
C LEU A 84 -3.16 -0.52 -27.23
N PRO A 85 -2.59 0.67 -27.51
CA PRO A 85 -2.33 1.71 -26.49
C PRO A 85 -3.57 2.30 -25.79
N VAL A 86 -4.74 2.27 -26.44
CA VAL A 86 -5.95 2.95 -25.91
C VAL A 86 -6.62 2.15 -24.79
N ASP A 87 -6.48 0.83 -24.81
CA ASP A 87 -7.00 -0.06 -23.76
C ASP A 87 -6.12 0.01 -22.49
N PHE A 88 -4.84 0.37 -22.64
CA PHE A 88 -3.87 0.42 -21.55
C PHE A 88 -4.13 1.53 -20.55
N ALA A 89 -4.37 2.76 -21.02
CA ALA A 89 -4.53 3.92 -20.13
C ALA A 89 -5.79 3.78 -19.25
N HIS A 90 -6.88 3.26 -19.81
CA HIS A 90 -8.10 3.03 -19.06
C HIS A 90 -7.93 1.90 -18.02
N VAL A 91 -7.30 0.79 -18.40
CA VAL A 91 -7.03 -0.32 -17.47
C VAL A 91 -6.06 0.11 -16.38
N GLU A 92 -5.01 0.85 -16.73
CA GLU A 92 -4.06 1.44 -15.78
C GLU A 92 -4.81 2.30 -14.74
N GLU A 93 -5.66 3.24 -15.17
CA GLU A 93 -6.41 4.09 -14.26
C GLU A 93 -7.33 3.29 -13.32
N VAL A 94 -8.10 2.34 -13.88
CA VAL A 94 -9.04 1.51 -13.12
C VAL A 94 -8.30 0.68 -12.08
N VAL A 95 -7.20 0.05 -12.46
CA VAL A 95 -6.40 -0.81 -11.56
C VAL A 95 -5.70 0.01 -10.49
N MET A 96 -5.07 1.13 -10.86
CA MET A 96 -4.41 2.04 -9.91
C MET A 96 -5.41 2.58 -8.88
N LYS A 97 -6.62 2.95 -9.31
CA LYS A 97 -7.68 3.41 -8.41
C LYS A 97 -8.16 2.29 -7.49
N SER A 98 -8.30 1.07 -8.00
CA SER A 98 -8.71 -0.11 -7.24
C SER A 98 -7.70 -0.50 -6.17
N ILE A 99 -6.44 -0.69 -6.57
CA ILE A 99 -5.34 -1.03 -5.65
C ILE A 99 -5.14 0.11 -4.65
N GLY A 100 -5.00 1.35 -5.11
CA GLY A 100 -4.80 2.51 -4.24
C GLY A 100 -5.93 2.71 -3.23
N GLY A 101 -7.19 2.48 -3.64
CA GLY A 101 -8.34 2.52 -2.74
C GLY A 101 -8.28 1.45 -1.65
N LYS A 102 -7.98 0.20 -2.02
CA LYS A 102 -7.82 -0.90 -1.05
C LYS A 102 -6.69 -0.64 -0.07
N LEU A 103 -5.53 -0.19 -0.56
CA LEU A 103 -4.36 0.10 0.25
C LEU A 103 -4.63 1.23 1.25
N ARG A 104 -5.30 2.30 0.81
CA ARG A 104 -5.73 3.38 1.70
C ARG A 104 -6.61 2.85 2.84
N ASN A 105 -7.60 2.01 2.52
CA ASN A 105 -8.49 1.44 3.54
C ASN A 105 -7.73 0.57 4.54
N VAL A 106 -6.77 -0.23 4.08
CA VAL A 106 -5.91 -1.04 4.96
C VAL A 106 -5.05 -0.17 5.87
N LEU A 107 -4.39 0.86 5.32
CA LEU A 107 -3.56 1.78 6.11
C LEU A 107 -4.39 2.55 7.14
N GLN A 108 -5.60 2.97 6.77
CA GLN A 108 -6.52 3.64 7.70
C GLN A 108 -7.00 2.69 8.80
N LEU A 109 -7.29 1.43 8.47
CA LEU A 109 -7.65 0.42 9.46
C LEU A 109 -6.49 0.18 10.44
N GLN A 110 -5.27 0.03 9.94
CA GLN A 110 -4.07 -0.11 10.78
C GLN A 110 -3.89 1.09 11.70
N GLN A 111 -4.05 2.31 11.18
CA GLN A 111 -3.99 3.52 11.99
C GLN A 111 -5.04 3.53 13.10
N ASN A 112 -6.30 3.21 12.78
CA ASN A 112 -7.37 3.17 13.77
C ASN A 112 -7.09 2.16 14.88
N VAL A 113 -6.66 0.95 14.52
CA VAL A 113 -6.31 -0.09 15.51
C VAL A 113 -5.16 0.37 16.41
N LEU A 114 -4.14 1.02 15.85
CA LEU A 114 -3.02 1.54 16.65
C LEU A 114 -3.48 2.67 17.59
N LEU A 115 -4.37 3.54 17.13
CA LEU A 115 -4.93 4.63 17.95
C LEU A 115 -5.84 4.11 19.06
N GLU A 116 -6.62 3.06 18.82
CA GLU A 116 -7.46 2.42 19.85
C GLU A 116 -6.62 1.75 20.94
N LYS A 117 -5.42 1.28 20.59
CA LYS A 117 -4.48 0.66 21.54
C LYS A 117 -3.54 1.67 22.20
N ALA A 118 -3.45 2.88 21.67
CA ALA A 118 -2.66 3.94 22.28
C ALA A 118 -3.40 4.46 23.52
N ASP A 119 -2.71 4.49 24.66
CA ASP A 119 -3.25 5.17 25.83
C ASP A 119 -3.50 6.65 25.49
N PRO A 120 -4.64 7.22 25.89
CA PRO A 120 -4.87 8.65 25.69
C PRO A 120 -3.77 9.43 26.39
N ILE A 121 -3.04 10.25 25.63
CA ILE A 121 -2.07 11.18 26.19
C ILE A 121 -2.85 12.17 27.03
N ILE A 122 -2.93 11.93 28.34
CA ILE A 122 -3.36 12.96 29.29
C ILE A 122 -2.24 14.00 29.27
N SER A 123 -2.44 15.05 28.48
CA SER A 123 -1.62 16.24 28.59
C SER A 123 -1.81 16.78 30.00
N SER A 124 -0.86 16.50 30.89
CA SER A 124 -0.66 17.34 32.06
C SER A 124 -0.14 18.67 31.54
N ALA A 125 -1.07 19.51 31.07
CA ALA A 125 -0.80 20.92 30.91
C ALA A 125 -0.39 21.46 32.28
N GLU A 126 0.80 22.04 32.30
CA GLU A 126 1.51 22.56 33.46
C GLU A 126 0.65 23.57 34.22
N VAL A 127 0.68 23.48 35.56
CA VAL A 127 0.24 24.50 36.52
C VAL A 127 1.42 25.42 36.82
#